data_AF-A0A6N3ATV3-F1
#
_entry.id   AF-A0A6N3ATV3-F1
#
_cell.length_a   1.000
_cell.length_b   1.000
_cell.length_c   1.000
_cell.angle_alpha   90.00
_cell.angle_beta   90.00
_cell.angle_gamma   90.00
#
_symmetry.space_group_name_H-M   'P 1'
#
loop_
_entity.id
_entity.type
_entity.pdbx_description
1 polymer ?
#
loop_
_entity_poly.entity_id
_entity_poly.type
_entity_poly.pdbx_seq_one_letter_code
_entity_poly.pdbx_strand_id
1 'polypeptide(L)' 'MDNEKQKQEVIEFLENTYTGAKMMGDEEVMLRASRALLAFKADVHKDIFIEENVLEF' A
#
# COMPACT_ATOMS: atom_id res chain seq x y z
N MET A 1 -17.35 15.19 3.15
CA MET A 1 -16.40 14.28 3.81
C MET A 1 -15.01 14.71 3.42
N ASP A 2 -14.07 14.66 4.36
CA ASP A 2 -12.68 15.05 4.11
C ASP A 2 -11.94 13.85 3.47
N ASN A 3 -11.63 13.96 2.18
CA ASN A 3 -11.02 12.88 1.40
C ASN A 3 -9.62 12.50 1.92
N GLU A 4 -8.88 13.46 2.50
CA GLU A 4 -7.55 13.19 3.06
C GLU A 4 -7.67 12.40 4.36
N LYS A 5 -8.67 12.72 5.19
CA LYS A 5 -8.96 11.95 6.40
C LYS A 5 -9.30 10.49 6.06
N GLN A 6 -10.16 10.27 5.06
CA GLN A 6 -10.53 8.92 4.62
C GLN A 6 -9.34 8.16 4.05
N LYS A 7 -8.49 8.84 3.26
CA LYS A 7 -7.24 8.26 2.75
C LYS A 7 -6.34 7.80 3.89
N GLN A 8 -6.20 8.61 4.93
CA GLN A 8 -5.36 8.27 6.08
C GLN A 8 -5.93 7.08 6.87
N GLU A 9 -7.25 7.01 7.06
CA GLU A 9 -7.93 5.87 7.71
C GLU A 9 -7.69 4.55 6.93
N VAL A 10 -7.71 4.60 5.59
CA VAL A 10 -7.42 3.44 4.75
C VAL A 10 -5.95 3.02 4.87
N ILE A 11 -5.01 3.98 4.89
CA ILE A 11 -3.58 3.68 5.06
C ILE A 11 -3.34 2.99 6.41
N GLU A 12 -3.90 3.51 7.49
CA GLU A 12 -3.76 2.92 8.83
C GLU A 12 -4.31 1.48 8.88
N PHE A 13 -5.48 1.25 8.28
CA PHE A 13 -6.06 -0.08 8.16
C PHE A 13 -5.13 -1.06 7.41
N LEU A 14 -4.53 -0.61 6.31
CA LEU A 14 -3.64 -1.45 5.50
C LEU A 14 -2.30 -1.72 6.21
N GLU A 15 -1.75 -0.78 6.98
CA GLU A 15 -0.54 -0.98 7.78
C GLU A 15 -0.74 -2.00 8.90
N ASN A 16 -1.89 -1.93 9.58
CA ASN A 16 -2.28 -2.91 10.59
C ASN A 16 -2.49 -4.30 9.96
N THR A 17 -3.14 -4.36 8.80
CA THR A 17 -3.36 -5.61 8.05
C THR A 17 -2.04 -6.25 7.63
N TYR A 18 -1.12 -5.47 7.05
CA TYR A 18 0.22 -5.94 6.68
C TYR A 18 0.98 -6.48 7.90
N THR A 19 0.94 -5.75 9.02
CA THR A 19 1.63 -6.15 10.26
C THR A 19 1.07 -7.47 10.79
N GLY A 20 -0.26 -7.61 10.85
CA GLY A 20 -0.91 -8.86 11.24
C GLY A 20 -0.54 -10.02 10.33
N ALA A 21 -0.60 -9.83 9.00
CA ALA A 21 -0.23 -10.85 8.03
C ALA A 21 1.24 -11.29 8.17
N LYS A 22 2.15 -10.34 8.36
CA LYS A 22 3.57 -10.60 8.59
C LYS A 22 3.81 -11.42 9.86
N MET A 23 3.08 -11.13 10.95
CA MET A 23 3.18 -11.89 12.20
C MET A 23 2.65 -13.33 12.05
N MET A 24 1.65 -13.52 11.19
CA MET A 24 1.04 -14.83 10.94
C MET A 24 1.76 -15.65 9.85
N GLY A 25 2.72 -15.06 9.14
CA GLY A 25 3.36 -15.68 7.97
C GLY A 25 2.43 -15.80 6.76
N ASP A 26 1.38 -14.98 6.68
CA ASP A 26 0.46 -14.95 5.54
C ASP A 26 1.04 -14.07 4.42
N GLU A 27 1.86 -14.70 3.57
CA GLU A 27 2.57 -14.02 2.48
C GLU A 27 1.62 -13.39 1.45
N GLU A 28 0.48 -14.02 1.19
CA GLU A 28 -0.48 -13.54 0.19
C GLU A 28 -1.15 -12.24 0.65
N VAL A 29 -1.60 -12.19 1.91
CA VAL A 29 -2.18 -10.97 2.48
C VAL A 29 -1.11 -9.89 2.63
N MET A 30 0.11 -10.26 3.04
CA MET A 30 1.25 -9.34 3.12
C MET A 30 1.53 -8.66 1.77
N LEU A 31 1.56 -9.43 0.67
CA LEU A 31 1.78 -8.92 -0.68
C LEU A 31 0.65 -8.02 -1.18
N ARG A 32 -0.61 -8.36 -0.89
CA ARG A 32 -1.75 -7.55 -1.30
C ARG A 32 -1.80 -6.22 -0.54
N ALA A 33 -1.58 -6.26 0.78
CA ALA A 33 -1.55 -5.07 1.62
C ALA A 33 -0.41 -4.12 1.23
N SER A 34 0.79 -4.66 0.92
CA SER A 34 1.93 -3.84 0.49
C SER A 34 1.67 -3.13 -0.84
N ARG A 35 1.06 -3.81 -1.83
CA ARG A 35 0.68 -3.21 -3.12
C ARG A 35 -0.37 -2.11 -2.95
N ALA A 36 -1.36 -2.33 -2.10
CA ALA A 36 -2.36 -1.32 -1.80
C ALA A 36 -1.73 -0.10 -1.10
N LEU A 37 -0.85 -0.31 -0.11
CA LEU A 37 -0.12 0.78 0.55
C LEU A 37 0.71 1.61 -0.43
N LEU A 38 1.40 0.95 -1.36
CA LEU A 38 2.18 1.63 -2.39
C LEU A 38 1.26 2.52 -3.24
N ALA A 39 0.12 2.00 -3.71
CA ALA A 39 -0.83 2.77 -4.50
C ALA A 39 -1.43 3.96 -3.75
N PHE A 40 -1.77 3.81 -2.47
CA PHE A 40 -2.32 4.91 -1.66
C PHE A 40 -1.29 5.97 -1.28
N LYS A 41 -0.01 5.59 -1.13
CA LYS A 41 1.08 6.51 -0.79
C LYS A 41 1.75 7.14 -2.01
N ALA A 42 1.56 6.56 -3.20
CA ALA A 42 2.11 7.09 -4.43
C ALA A 42 1.63 8.52 -4.72
N ASP A 43 2.57 9.37 -5.13
CA ASP A 43 2.26 10.65 -5.73
C ASP A 43 1.98 10.42 -7.22
N VAL A 44 0.71 10.50 -7.62
CA VAL A 44 0.28 10.28 -9.00
C VAL A 44 0.98 11.19 -10.02
N HIS A 45 1.54 12.31 -9.59
CA HIS A 45 2.26 13.22 -10.47
C HIS A 45 3.76 12.92 -10.56
N LYS A 46 4.30 12.05 -9.68
CA LYS A 46 5.70 11.63 -9.69
C LYS A 46 5.88 10.16 -10.04
N ASP A 47 4.99 9.29 -9.59
CA ASP A 47 5.21 7.84 -9.55
C ASP A 47 4.54 7.06 -10.69
N ILE A 48 3.74 7.71 -11.56
CA ILE A 48 3.06 7.06 -12.70
C ILE A 48 4.01 6.87 -13.90
N PHE A 49 5.09 7.65 -14.00
CA PHE A 49 5.98 7.68 -15.17
C PHE A 49 7.44 7.31 -14.88
N ILE A 50 7.74 6.71 -13.73
CA ILE A 50 9.12 6.26 -13.44
C ILE A 50 9.28 4.85 -14.03
N GLU A 51 10.07 4.74 -15.11
CA GLU A 51 10.43 3.46 -15.75
C GLU A 51 11.03 2.43 -14.77
N GLU A 52 11.55 2.86 -13.61
CA GLU A 52 12.16 2.00 -12.59
C GLU A 52 11.16 1.26 -11.66
N ASN A 53 9.86 1.57 -11.72
CA ASN A 53 8.85 0.86 -10.91
C ASN A 53 8.33 -0.43 -11.55
N VAL A 54 8.93 -0.87 -12.66
CA VAL A 54 8.81 -2.26 -13.11
C VAL A 54 9.65 -3.12 -12.16
N LEU A 55 9.07 -3.45 -11.00
CA LEU A 55 9.59 -4.52 -10.16
C LEU A 55 9.53 -5.80 -11.00
N GLU A 56 10.67 -6.20 -11.56
CA GLU A 56 10.92 -7.54 -12.04
C GLU A 56 10.68 -8.48 -10.84
N PHE A 57 9.66 -9.33 -10.95
CA PHE A 57 9.40 -10.45 -10.05
C PHE A 57 10.08 -11.70 -10.60
#